data_AF-A0A7C2P023-F1
#
_entry.id   AF-A0A7C2P023-F1
#
_cell.length_a   1.000
_cell.length_b   1.000
_cell.length_c   1.000
_cell.angle_alpha   90.00
_cell.angle_beta   90.00
_cell.angle_gamma   90.00
#
_symmetry.space_group_name_H-M   'P 1'
#
loop_
_entity.id
_entity.type
_entity.pdbx_description
1 polymer ?
#
loop_
_entity_poly.entity_id
_entity_poly.type
_entity_poly.pdbx_seq_one_letter_code
_entity_poly.pdbx_strand_id
1 'polypeptide(L)'
;MPVTSKTDAIALEAGWLQLLGDLDASHQCSQSIEGRGRHQAGDYWHAVMHRREPDYGNSKYWFHQFSSHPVFPKLVEEVPRVADQFRSSAFDAWTDRLTAGGVWRPKAFVDCCQTAAATDDKTFRSAVEELQYREMLLLLRQTALDAAGR
;
A
#
# COMPACT_ATOMS: atom_id res chain seq x y z
N MET A 1 -10.83 15.52 13.75
CA MET A 1 -11.03 14.58 14.88
C MET A 1 -9.84 14.76 15.83
N PRO A 2 -10.00 14.71 17.16
CA PRO A 2 -8.85 14.83 18.05
C PRO A 2 -7.93 13.62 17.87
N VAL A 3 -6.62 13.87 17.77
CA VAL A 3 -5.59 12.83 17.72
C VAL A 3 -5.40 12.28 19.13
N THR A 4 -5.45 10.96 19.28
CA THR A 4 -5.31 10.26 20.56
C THR A 4 -4.08 9.36 20.63
N SER A 5 -3.40 9.12 19.50
CA SER A 5 -2.17 8.34 19.42
C SER A 5 -1.08 9.10 18.67
N LYS A 6 0.03 9.41 19.37
CA LYS A 6 1.18 10.09 18.76
C LYS A 6 1.85 9.23 17.69
N THR A 7 1.98 7.93 17.93
CA THR A 7 2.59 7.00 16.98
C THR A 7 1.79 6.91 15.69
N ASP A 8 0.46 6.77 15.79
CA ASP A 8 -0.39 6.69 14.60
C ASP A 8 -0.52 8.04 13.87
N ALA A 9 -0.33 9.16 14.59
CA ALA A 9 -0.21 10.47 13.96
C ALA A 9 1.06 10.60 13.10
N ILE A 10 2.19 10.03 13.55
CA ILE A 10 3.42 9.95 12.74
C ILE A 10 3.21 9.04 11.53
N ALA A 11 2.49 7.93 11.68
CA ALA A 11 2.13 7.08 10.55
C ALA A 11 1.24 7.83 9.54
N LEU A 12 0.30 8.65 10.03
CA LEU A 12 -0.55 9.48 9.17
C LEU A 12 0.27 10.53 8.40
N GLU A 13 1.25 11.14 9.06
CA GLU A 13 2.21 12.05 8.44
C GLU A 13 3.02 11.36 7.34
N ALA A 14 3.55 10.14 7.59
CA ALA A 14 4.23 9.35 6.58
C ALA A 14 3.36 9.13 5.33
N GLY A 15 2.10 8.74 5.52
CA GLY A 15 1.14 8.57 4.42
C GLY A 15 0.84 9.86 3.65
N TRP A 16 0.78 10.99 4.33
CA TRP A 16 0.58 12.29 3.68
C TRP A 16 1.81 12.71 2.85
N LEU A 17 3.02 12.54 3.40
CA LEU A 17 4.28 12.81 2.72
C LEU A 17 4.43 11.96 1.45
N GLN A 18 4.03 10.68 1.52
CA GLN A 18 3.96 9.81 0.34
C GLN A 18 3.07 10.39 -0.76
N LEU A 19 1.86 10.85 -0.43
CA LEU A 19 0.96 11.45 -1.41
C LEU A 19 1.50 12.76 -2.01
N LEU A 20 2.30 13.51 -1.25
CA LEU A 20 3.02 14.69 -1.74
C LEU A 20 4.28 14.35 -2.55
N GLY A 21 4.70 13.09 -2.57
CA GLY A 21 5.90 12.64 -3.28
C GLY A 21 7.21 12.78 -2.50
N ASP A 22 7.16 13.14 -1.21
CA ASP A 22 8.32 13.25 -0.34
C ASP A 22 8.63 11.88 0.30
N LEU A 23 9.32 11.03 -0.46
CA LEU A 23 9.65 9.67 -0.04
C LEU A 23 10.65 9.65 1.12
N ASP A 24 11.63 10.56 1.13
CA ASP A 24 12.65 10.64 2.16
C ASP A 24 12.06 11.00 3.53
N ALA A 25 11.20 12.02 3.58
CA ALA A 25 10.53 12.38 4.82
C ALA A 25 9.54 11.29 5.26
N SER A 26 8.80 10.69 4.32
CA SER A 26 7.94 9.54 4.64
C SER A 26 8.74 8.39 5.22
N HIS A 27 9.92 8.10 4.67
CA HIS A 27 10.80 7.04 5.14
C HIS A 27 11.22 7.31 6.59
N GLN A 28 11.68 8.52 6.89
CA GLN A 28 12.08 8.92 8.24
C GLN A 28 10.93 8.80 9.25
N CYS A 29 9.72 9.24 8.87
CA CYS A 29 8.53 9.10 9.71
C CYS A 29 8.24 7.62 10.01
N SER A 30 8.12 6.78 8.97
CA SER A 30 7.89 5.33 9.11
C SER A 30 8.96 4.65 9.96
N GLN A 31 10.24 4.90 9.66
CA GLN A 31 11.37 4.33 10.37
C GLN A 31 11.37 4.70 11.86
N SER A 32 10.96 5.93 12.21
CA SER A 32 10.92 6.36 13.60
C SER A 32 9.93 5.56 14.46
N ILE A 33 8.95 4.87 13.86
CA ILE A 33 7.86 4.16 14.55
C ILE A 33 7.77 2.66 14.22
N GLU A 34 8.83 2.06 13.66
CA GLU A 34 8.89 0.65 13.29
C GLU A 34 8.34 -0.28 14.39
N GLY A 35 7.43 -1.19 14.01
CA GLY A 35 6.80 -2.17 14.90
C GLY A 35 5.87 -1.57 15.96
N ARG A 36 5.52 -0.28 15.88
CA ARG A 36 4.67 0.43 16.85
C ARG A 36 3.38 0.96 16.20
N GLY A 37 2.44 1.33 17.05
CA GLY A 37 1.14 1.88 16.63
C GLY A 37 0.11 0.79 16.37
N ARG A 38 -1.10 1.19 15.99
CA ARG A 38 -2.18 0.26 15.66
C ARG A 38 -1.95 -0.28 14.26
N HIS A 39 -2.29 -1.56 14.10
CA HIS A 39 -2.25 -2.27 12.82
C HIS A 39 -0.91 -2.18 12.07
N GLN A 40 0.19 -1.77 12.73
CA GLN A 40 1.50 -1.57 12.12
C GLN A 40 1.44 -0.63 10.89
N ALA A 41 0.64 0.45 10.98
CA ALA A 41 0.47 1.39 9.88
C ALA A 41 1.80 2.02 9.41
N GLY A 42 2.74 2.27 10.34
CA GLY A 42 4.09 2.75 10.01
C GLY A 42 4.87 1.79 9.11
N ASP A 43 4.90 0.50 9.46
CA ASP A 43 5.54 -0.57 8.68
C ASP A 43 4.88 -0.73 7.30
N TYR A 44 3.55 -0.56 7.21
CA TYR A 44 2.85 -0.58 5.93
C TYR A 44 3.27 0.61 5.05
N TRP A 45 3.27 1.83 5.57
CA TRP A 45 3.75 3.00 4.82
C TRP A 45 5.21 2.85 4.39
N HIS A 46 6.04 2.21 5.22
CA HIS A 46 7.42 1.87 4.89
C HIS A 46 7.51 0.91 3.70
N ALA A 47 6.67 -0.13 3.70
CA ALA A 47 6.58 -1.09 2.61
C ALA A 47 6.15 -0.45 1.27
N VAL A 48 5.15 0.45 1.32
CA VAL A 48 4.69 1.20 0.13
C VAL A 48 5.78 2.16 -0.35
N MET A 49 6.53 2.79 0.55
CA MET A 49 7.63 3.71 0.23
C MET A 49 8.70 2.99 -0.56
N HIS A 50 9.24 1.88 -0.03
CA HIS A 50 10.25 1.07 -0.72
C HIS A 50 9.76 0.55 -2.08
N ARG A 51 8.46 0.23 -2.21
CA ARG A 51 7.90 -0.17 -3.51
C ARG A 51 7.93 0.96 -4.55
N ARG A 52 7.83 2.21 -4.11
CA ARG A 52 7.82 3.40 -4.97
C ARG A 52 9.21 3.93 -5.33
N GLU A 53 10.25 3.56 -4.59
CA GLU A 53 11.68 3.77 -4.96
C GLU A 53 12.32 2.55 -5.66
N PRO A 54 11.50 1.74 -6.36
CA PRO A 54 11.82 0.39 -6.83
C PRO A 54 12.68 -0.54 -5.96
N ASP A 55 12.68 -0.43 -4.63
CA ASP A 55 13.28 -1.40 -3.70
C ASP A 55 12.26 -2.49 -3.32
N TYR A 56 11.99 -3.36 -4.28
CA TYR A 56 10.99 -4.44 -4.12
C TYR A 56 11.37 -5.48 -3.05
N GLY A 57 12.67 -5.68 -2.82
CA GLY A 57 13.18 -6.60 -1.80
C GLY A 57 12.85 -6.10 -0.40
N ASN A 58 13.15 -4.84 -0.13
CA ASN A 58 12.88 -4.21 1.15
C ASN A 58 11.38 -3.98 1.38
N SER A 59 10.62 -3.63 0.33
CA SER A 59 9.16 -3.60 0.39
C SER A 59 8.57 -4.94 0.89
N LYS A 60 9.02 -6.07 0.35
CA LYS A 60 8.58 -7.41 0.78
C LYS A 60 9.01 -7.75 2.20
N TYR A 61 10.16 -7.25 2.66
CA TYR A 61 10.62 -7.39 4.04
C TYR A 61 9.66 -6.67 5.00
N TRP A 62 9.24 -5.45 4.71
CA TRP A 62 8.28 -4.72 5.55
C TRP A 62 6.90 -5.36 5.54
N PHE A 63 6.43 -5.85 4.38
CA PHE A 63 5.22 -6.67 4.30
C PHE A 63 5.33 -8.03 5.01
N HIS A 64 6.51 -8.43 5.50
CA HIS A 64 6.65 -9.61 6.34
C HIS A 64 6.39 -9.34 7.83
N GLN A 65 6.51 -8.08 8.27
CA GLN A 65 6.39 -7.70 9.67
C GLN A 65 4.94 -7.81 10.20
N PHE A 66 3.97 -7.88 9.30
CA PHE A 66 2.56 -7.99 9.63
C PHE A 66 1.83 -8.98 8.72
N SER A 67 0.86 -9.71 9.27
CA SER A 67 0.12 -10.75 8.53
C SER A 67 -1.28 -10.32 8.08
N SER A 68 -1.83 -9.26 8.66
CA SER A 68 -3.17 -8.76 8.36
C SER A 68 -3.27 -7.26 8.58
N HIS A 69 -4.18 -6.61 7.85
CA HIS A 69 -4.48 -5.19 8.02
C HIS A 69 -5.98 -4.94 7.71
N PRO A 70 -6.66 -4.01 8.41
CA PRO A 70 -8.08 -3.69 8.15
C PRO A 70 -8.40 -3.23 6.71
N VAL A 71 -7.39 -2.84 5.95
CA VAL A 71 -7.51 -2.41 4.55
C VAL A 71 -7.60 -3.58 3.57
N PHE A 72 -7.10 -4.77 3.94
CA PHE A 72 -7.00 -5.92 3.03
C PHE A 72 -8.34 -6.34 2.41
N PRO A 73 -9.47 -6.44 3.15
CA PRO A 73 -10.75 -6.77 2.54
C PRO A 73 -11.19 -5.74 1.48
N LYS A 74 -10.94 -4.44 1.73
CA LYS A 74 -11.27 -3.38 0.78
C LYS A 74 -10.40 -3.47 -0.48
N LEU A 75 -9.14 -3.86 -0.35
CA LEU A 75 -8.27 -4.08 -1.51
C LEU A 75 -8.76 -5.24 -2.38
N VAL A 76 -9.27 -6.31 -1.78
CA VAL A 76 -9.91 -7.40 -2.54
C VAL A 76 -11.09 -6.89 -3.37
N GLU A 77 -11.88 -5.95 -2.84
CA GLU A 77 -12.98 -5.31 -3.57
C GLU A 77 -12.51 -4.35 -4.67
N GLU A 78 -11.34 -3.72 -4.52
CA GLU A 78 -10.80 -2.77 -5.49
C GLU A 78 -10.16 -3.45 -6.71
N VAL A 79 -9.61 -4.65 -6.58
CA VAL A 79 -9.01 -5.39 -7.71
C VAL A 79 -9.97 -5.54 -8.91
N PRO A 80 -11.20 -6.08 -8.77
CA PRO A 80 -12.11 -6.19 -9.90
C PRO A 80 -12.59 -4.83 -10.44
N ARG A 81 -12.62 -3.78 -9.61
CA ARG A 81 -12.99 -2.42 -10.05
C ARG A 81 -11.91 -1.83 -10.95
N VAL A 82 -10.65 -2.00 -10.59
CA VAL A 82 -9.51 -1.59 -11.42
C VAL A 82 -9.46 -2.42 -12.71
N ALA A 83 -9.67 -3.74 -12.62
CA ALA A 83 -9.74 -4.62 -13.79
C ALA A 83 -10.81 -4.15 -14.80
N ASP A 84 -12.04 -3.89 -14.36
CA ASP A 84 -13.11 -3.41 -15.23
C ASP A 84 -12.84 -2.00 -15.80
N GLN A 85 -12.24 -1.10 -15.00
CA GLN A 85 -11.93 0.26 -15.42
C GLN A 85 -10.90 0.31 -16.55
N PHE A 86 -9.83 -0.48 -16.45
CA PHE A 86 -8.71 -0.40 -17.41
C PHE A 86 -8.78 -1.47 -18.50
N ARG A 87 -9.48 -2.58 -18.27
CA ARG A 87 -9.61 -3.71 -19.20
C ARG A 87 -8.25 -4.18 -19.76
N SER A 88 -7.23 -4.19 -18.89
CA SER A 88 -5.88 -4.65 -19.23
C SER A 88 -5.80 -6.16 -19.05
N SER A 89 -5.61 -6.89 -20.15
CA SER A 89 -5.40 -8.35 -20.10
C SER A 89 -4.18 -8.75 -19.27
N ALA A 90 -3.13 -7.92 -19.28
CA ALA A 90 -1.95 -8.11 -18.44
C ALA A 90 -2.28 -7.94 -16.94
N PHE A 91 -3.09 -6.94 -16.57
CA PHE A 91 -3.56 -6.79 -15.19
C PHE A 91 -4.50 -7.94 -14.77
N ASP A 92 -5.40 -8.36 -15.65
CA ASP A 92 -6.34 -9.45 -15.40
C ASP A 92 -5.61 -10.75 -15.03
N ALA A 93 -4.47 -11.03 -15.66
CA ALA A 93 -3.61 -12.17 -15.34
C ALA A 93 -3.02 -12.15 -13.92
N TRP A 94 -3.06 -11.01 -13.22
CA TRP A 94 -2.62 -10.87 -11.84
C TRP A 94 -3.74 -11.00 -10.81
N THR A 95 -5.01 -10.79 -11.21
CA THR A 95 -6.15 -10.68 -10.27
C THR A 95 -6.23 -11.85 -9.28
N ASP A 96 -6.18 -13.08 -9.77
CA ASP A 96 -6.16 -14.30 -8.93
C ASP A 96 -4.98 -14.35 -7.93
N ARG A 97 -3.80 -13.85 -8.33
CA ARG A 97 -2.61 -13.83 -7.46
C ARG A 97 -2.72 -12.74 -6.40
N LEU A 98 -3.32 -11.60 -6.74
CA LEU A 98 -3.54 -10.48 -5.83
C LEU A 98 -4.56 -10.81 -4.75
N THR A 99 -5.57 -11.62 -5.05
CA THR A 99 -6.67 -11.96 -4.14
C THR A 99 -6.83 -13.45 -3.87
N ALA A 100 -5.73 -14.21 -3.92
CA ALA A 100 -5.75 -15.67 -3.82
C ALA A 100 -6.46 -16.17 -2.55
N GLY A 101 -7.56 -16.90 -2.73
CA GLY A 101 -8.41 -17.40 -1.65
C GLY A 101 -9.29 -16.31 -1.00
N GLY A 102 -9.59 -15.23 -1.71
CA GLY A 102 -10.35 -14.09 -1.19
C GLY A 102 -9.55 -13.19 -0.23
N VAL A 103 -8.22 -13.34 -0.23
CA VAL A 103 -7.31 -12.62 0.69
C VAL A 103 -6.31 -11.82 -0.12
N TRP A 104 -6.15 -10.54 0.24
CA TRP A 104 -5.13 -9.66 -0.34
C TRP A 104 -3.71 -10.20 -0.12
N ARG A 105 -2.91 -10.22 -1.18
CA ARG A 105 -1.52 -10.70 -1.17
C ARG A 105 -0.57 -9.52 -1.45
N PRO A 106 -0.11 -8.80 -0.42
CA PRO A 106 0.71 -7.59 -0.63
C PRO A 106 2.01 -7.88 -1.38
N LYS A 107 2.67 -9.01 -1.09
CA LYS A 107 3.90 -9.41 -1.79
C LYS A 107 3.65 -9.71 -3.28
N ALA A 108 2.49 -10.27 -3.63
CA ALA A 108 2.11 -10.45 -5.04
C ALA A 108 1.86 -9.10 -5.71
N PHE A 109 1.36 -8.10 -4.98
CA PHE A 109 1.23 -6.75 -5.52
C PHE A 109 2.58 -6.06 -5.71
N VAL A 110 3.57 -6.31 -4.86
CA VAL A 110 4.96 -5.89 -5.10
C VAL A 110 5.48 -6.49 -6.40
N ASP A 111 5.29 -7.79 -6.64
CA ASP A 111 5.71 -8.45 -7.89
C ASP A 111 4.99 -7.88 -9.12
N CYS A 112 3.71 -7.55 -8.98
CA CYS A 112 2.92 -6.90 -10.02
C CYS A 112 3.48 -5.50 -10.35
N CYS A 113 3.80 -4.68 -9.34
CA CYS A 113 4.44 -3.37 -9.51
C CYS A 113 5.81 -3.47 -10.20
N GLN A 114 6.64 -4.44 -9.80
CA GLN A 114 7.92 -4.69 -10.44
C GLN A 114 7.76 -5.08 -11.91
N THR A 115 6.78 -5.93 -12.22
CA THR A 115 6.50 -6.35 -13.60
C THR A 115 5.99 -5.18 -14.43
N ALA A 116 5.10 -4.35 -13.86
CA ALA A 116 4.58 -3.15 -14.50
C ALA A 116 5.69 -2.13 -14.82
N ALA A 117 6.66 -1.94 -13.91
CA ALA A 117 7.77 -1.02 -14.12
C ALA A 117 8.72 -1.45 -15.26
N ALA A 118 8.76 -2.75 -15.59
CA ALA A 118 9.64 -3.31 -16.61
C ALA A 118 9.02 -3.41 -18.01
N THR A 119 7.74 -3.06 -18.18
CA THR A 119 7.01 -3.17 -19.46
C THR A 119 6.74 -1.81 -20.11
N ASP A 120 6.52 -1.81 -21.42
CA ASP A 120 6.05 -0.65 -22.18
C ASP A 120 4.51 -0.54 -22.25
N ASP A 121 3.77 -1.56 -21.80
CA ASP A 121 2.30 -1.57 -21.75
C ASP A 121 1.77 -0.49 -20.80
N LYS A 122 1.32 0.62 -21.40
CA LYS A 122 0.80 1.79 -20.69
C LYS A 122 -0.49 1.50 -19.94
N THR A 123 -1.34 0.62 -20.47
CA THR A 123 -2.64 0.31 -19.87
C THR A 123 -2.42 -0.54 -18.62
N PHE A 124 -1.52 -1.52 -18.68
CA PHE A 124 -1.13 -2.31 -17.51
C PHE A 124 -0.50 -1.43 -16.42
N ARG A 125 0.45 -0.56 -16.79
CA ARG A 125 1.07 0.37 -15.84
C ARG A 125 0.04 1.28 -15.17
N SER A 126 -0.88 1.86 -15.95
CA SER A 126 -1.92 2.73 -15.40
C SER A 126 -2.87 2.00 -14.45
N ALA A 127 -3.21 0.73 -14.73
CA ALA A 127 -4.03 -0.08 -13.83
C ALA A 127 -3.32 -0.36 -12.49
N VAL A 128 -2.02 -0.67 -12.54
CA VAL A 128 -1.22 -0.92 -11.33
C VAL A 128 -1.00 0.36 -10.52
N GLU A 129 -0.74 1.48 -11.18
CA GLU A 129 -0.64 2.81 -10.55
C GLU A 129 -1.96 3.21 -9.88
N GLU A 130 -3.11 2.96 -10.52
CA GLU A 130 -4.43 3.18 -9.92
C GLU A 130 -4.63 2.31 -8.68
N LEU A 131 -4.34 1.00 -8.75
CA LEU A 131 -4.50 0.12 -7.59
C LEU A 131 -3.60 0.56 -6.43
N GLN A 132 -2.38 1.00 -6.72
CA GLN A 132 -1.46 1.56 -5.72
C GLN A 132 -2.03 2.85 -5.11
N TYR A 133 -2.57 3.75 -5.92
CA TYR A 133 -3.18 4.98 -5.41
C TYR A 133 -4.38 4.69 -4.50
N ARG A 134 -5.24 3.74 -4.88
CA ARG A 134 -6.37 3.29 -4.04
C ARG A 134 -5.91 2.66 -2.74
N GLU A 135 -4.87 1.83 -2.78
CA GLU A 135 -4.24 1.27 -1.57
C GLU A 135 -3.79 2.38 -0.63
N MET A 136 -3.09 3.39 -1.15
CA MET A 136 -2.63 4.54 -0.37
C MET A 136 -3.79 5.33 0.24
N LEU A 137 -4.87 5.59 -0.51
CA LEU A 137 -6.03 6.31 0.01
C LEU A 137 -6.76 5.53 1.10
N LEU A 138 -6.92 4.21 0.91
CA LEU A 138 -7.54 3.34 1.90
C LEU A 138 -6.68 3.25 3.18
N LEU A 139 -5.36 3.13 3.02
CA LEU A 139 -4.41 3.13 4.12
C LEU A 139 -4.43 4.46 4.86
N LEU A 140 -4.37 5.60 4.17
CA LEU A 140 -4.43 6.93 4.79
C LEU A 140 -5.71 7.11 5.61
N ARG A 141 -6.85 6.69 5.05
CA ARG A 141 -8.12 6.73 5.77
C ARG A 141 -8.08 5.86 7.03
N GLN A 142 -7.53 4.65 6.95
CA GLN A 142 -7.42 3.78 8.12
C GLN A 142 -6.45 4.36 9.16
N THR A 143 -5.29 4.84 8.74
CA THR A 143 -4.30 5.46 9.64
C THR A 143 -4.88 6.70 10.35
N ALA A 144 -5.73 7.48 9.67
CA ALA A 144 -6.43 8.60 10.30
C ALA A 144 -7.44 8.16 11.37
N LEU A 145 -8.11 7.01 11.18
CA LEU A 145 -8.98 6.41 12.20
C LEU A 145 -8.16 5.92 13.40
N ASP A 146 -7.05 5.24 13.12
CA ASP A 146 -6.13 4.72 14.13
C ASP A 146 -5.56 5.86 15.00
N ALA A 147 -5.17 6.98 14.37
CA ALA A 147 -4.71 8.20 15.03
C ALA A 147 -5.79 8.85 15.90
N ALA A 148 -7.06 8.74 15.52
CA ALA A 148 -8.20 9.18 16.33
C ALA A 148 -8.61 8.14 17.40
N GLY A 149 -8.03 6.94 17.39
CA GLY A 149 -8.33 5.84 18.30
C GLY A 149 -9.66 5.14 18.03
N ARG A 150 -10.03 5.04 16.76
CA ARG A 150 -11.30 4.48 16.29
C ARG A 150 -11.11 3.19 15.51
#